data_AF-A0A842S6T9-F1
#
_entry.id   AF-A0A842S6T9-F1
#
_cell.length_a   1.000
_cell.length_b   1.000
_cell.length_c   1.000
_cell.angle_alpha   90.00
_cell.angle_beta   90.00
_cell.angle_gamma   90.00
#
_symmetry.space_group_name_H-M   'P 1'
#
loop_
_entity.id
_entity.type
_entity.pdbx_description
1 polymer ?
#
loop_
_entity_poly.entity_id
_entity_poly.type
_entity_poly.pdbx_seq_one_letter_code
_entity_poly.pdbx_strand_id
1 'polypeptide(L)'
;MSDKNFVWAVQLDWLNVIKKLGFDSINEIPEYKREKALKNITKTFGTDTLLTLSPKELDTIVAEELKELLKKEINVKKNKRKKLEEEFKSKIIPLKQGGIIKINPNDLKDLDKDASPEEILKYFYKKFFEQKDKDDKDDERDRSREDNTGYYI
;
A
#
# COMPACT_ATOMS: atom_id res chain seq x y z
N MET A 1 -30.10 17.36 5.36
CA MET A 1 -29.78 15.92 5.53
C MET A 1 -29.89 15.63 7.02
N SER A 2 -30.64 14.60 7.43
CA SER A 2 -31.07 14.47 8.82
C SER A 2 -29.92 14.01 9.71
N ASP A 3 -29.47 14.90 10.59
CA ASP A 3 -28.66 14.66 11.80
C ASP A 3 -29.40 13.76 12.82
N LYS A 4 -29.83 12.57 12.40
CA LYS A 4 -30.13 11.50 13.36
C LYS A 4 -28.80 10.81 13.65
N ASN A 5 -28.03 11.55 14.42
CA ASN A 5 -26.68 11.29 14.88
C ASN A 5 -26.56 9.86 15.41
N PHE A 6 -25.54 9.14 14.96
CA PHE A 6 -25.08 7.93 15.63
C PHE A 6 -24.50 8.34 16.99
N VAL A 7 -25.35 8.65 17.98
CA VAL A 7 -24.92 9.19 19.29
C VAL A 7 -23.92 8.26 19.97
N TRP A 8 -24.13 6.95 19.84
CA TRP A 8 -23.22 5.92 20.34
C TRP A 8 -21.86 5.93 19.63
N ALA A 9 -21.76 6.43 18.40
CA ALA A 9 -20.50 6.48 17.65
C ALA A 9 -19.49 7.47 18.25
N VAL A 10 -19.93 8.38 19.13
CA VAL A 10 -19.05 9.27 19.91
C VAL A 10 -18.19 8.47 20.88
N GLN A 11 -18.63 7.28 21.31
CA GLN A 11 -17.90 6.41 22.22
C GLN A 11 -16.79 5.59 21.51
N LEU A 12 -16.72 5.63 20.18
CA LEU A 12 -15.78 4.83 19.41
C LEU A 12 -14.36 5.37 19.47
N ASP A 13 -13.40 4.47 19.69
CA ASP A 13 -12.00 4.74 19.44
C ASP A 13 -11.65 4.35 18.00
N TRP A 14 -11.77 5.34 17.10
CA TRP A 14 -11.44 5.15 15.70
C TRP A 14 -9.99 4.70 15.48
N LEU A 15 -9.05 5.05 16.34
CA LEU A 15 -7.67 4.56 16.25
C LEU A 15 -7.63 3.05 16.46
N ASN A 16 -8.37 2.54 17.45
CA ASN A 16 -8.47 1.12 17.73
C ASN A 16 -9.14 0.37 16.57
N VAL A 17 -10.23 0.92 16.03
CA VAL A 17 -10.92 0.37 14.85
C VAL A 17 -9.97 0.28 13.64
N ILE A 18 -9.25 1.34 13.33
CA ILE A 18 -8.27 1.40 12.22
C ILE A 18 -7.16 0.37 12.41
N LYS A 19 -6.60 0.27 13.63
CA LYS A 19 -5.56 -0.71 13.96
C LYS A 19 -6.05 -2.15 13.77
N LYS A 20 -7.28 -2.46 14.20
CA LYS A 20 -7.89 -3.80 13.98
C LYS A 20 -8.04 -4.15 12.51
N LEU A 21 -8.24 -3.16 11.65
CA LEU A 21 -8.35 -3.34 10.20
C LEU A 21 -6.97 -3.42 9.49
N GLY A 22 -5.87 -3.10 10.18
CA GLY A 22 -4.53 -3.05 9.59
C GLY A 22 -4.31 -1.84 8.68
N PHE A 23 -5.12 -0.79 8.86
CA PHE A 23 -4.92 0.50 8.23
C PHE A 23 -4.01 1.39 9.08
N ASP A 24 -3.35 2.32 8.42
CA ASP A 24 -2.41 3.25 9.03
C ASP A 24 -3.12 4.62 9.24
N SER A 25 -4.17 4.91 8.47
CA SER A 25 -4.97 6.14 8.57
C SER A 25 -6.47 5.92 8.35
N ILE A 26 -7.30 6.77 8.95
CA ILE A 26 -8.77 6.82 8.76
C ILE A 26 -9.14 7.11 7.29
N ASN A 27 -8.26 7.80 6.56
CA ASN A 27 -8.46 8.17 5.16
C ASN A 27 -8.43 6.97 4.21
N GLU A 28 -7.87 5.83 4.66
CA GLU A 28 -7.93 4.58 3.90
C GLU A 28 -9.33 3.95 3.91
N ILE A 29 -10.21 4.42 4.79
CA ILE A 29 -11.60 3.99 4.89
C ILE A 29 -12.50 5.04 4.23
N PRO A 30 -13.14 4.74 3.08
CA PRO A 30 -14.05 5.68 2.44
C PRO A 30 -15.21 6.07 3.36
N GLU A 31 -15.55 7.37 3.36
CA GLU A 31 -16.58 7.93 4.24
C GLU A 31 -17.94 7.24 4.09
N TYR A 32 -18.37 7.00 2.85
CA TYR A 32 -19.61 6.28 2.58
C TYR A 32 -19.65 4.87 3.17
N LYS A 33 -18.50 4.20 3.33
CA LYS A 33 -18.41 2.88 3.99
C LYS A 33 -18.48 3.01 5.51
N ARG A 34 -17.89 4.07 6.08
CA ARG A 34 -18.03 4.38 7.51
C ARG A 34 -19.49 4.61 7.86
N GLU A 35 -20.17 5.49 7.12
CA GLU A 35 -21.59 5.76 7.33
C GLU A 35 -22.45 4.51 7.15
N LYS A 36 -22.17 3.71 6.11
CA LYS A 36 -22.88 2.46 5.87
C LYS A 36 -22.72 1.47 7.02
N ALA A 37 -21.50 1.34 7.57
CA ALA A 37 -21.25 0.50 8.73
C ALA A 37 -22.05 0.96 9.95
N LEU A 38 -21.96 2.26 10.29
CA LEU A 38 -22.71 2.84 11.42
C LEU A 38 -24.23 2.65 11.26
N LYS A 39 -24.74 2.81 10.03
CA LYS A 39 -26.16 2.59 9.72
C LYS A 39 -26.57 1.13 9.86
N ASN A 40 -25.76 0.20 9.37
CA ASN A 40 -26.03 -1.23 9.49
C ASN A 40 -26.03 -1.67 10.96
N ILE A 41 -25.02 -1.26 11.73
CA ILE A 41 -24.90 -1.59 13.15
C ILE A 41 -26.08 -1.02 13.94
N THR A 42 -26.43 0.25 13.71
CA THR A 42 -27.59 0.88 14.37
C THR A 42 -28.89 0.17 14.02
N LYS A 43 -29.04 -0.31 12.78
CA LYS A 43 -30.21 -1.08 12.35
C LYS A 43 -30.26 -2.47 13.01
N THR A 44 -29.11 -3.12 13.20
CA THR A 44 -29.02 -4.48 13.73
C THR A 44 -29.21 -4.53 15.25
N PHE A 45 -28.54 -3.64 15.99
CA PHE A 45 -28.50 -3.69 17.45
C PHE A 45 -29.44 -2.69 18.13
N GLY A 46 -29.83 -1.63 17.42
CA GLY A 46 -30.57 -0.51 17.99
C GLY A 46 -29.68 0.43 18.81
N THR A 47 -30.05 1.72 18.84
CA THR A 47 -29.26 2.75 19.53
C THR A 47 -29.11 2.50 21.03
N ASP A 48 -30.18 2.06 21.70
CA ASP A 48 -30.19 1.89 23.16
C ASP A 48 -29.24 0.78 23.60
N THR A 49 -29.20 -0.34 22.88
CA THR A 49 -28.26 -1.44 23.12
C THR A 49 -26.82 -1.00 22.89
N LEU A 50 -26.57 -0.19 21.85
CA LEU A 50 -25.21 0.25 21.55
C LEU A 50 -24.67 1.21 22.62
N LEU A 51 -25.52 2.02 23.25
CA LEU A 51 -25.13 2.91 24.34
C LEU A 51 -24.76 2.18 25.64
N THR A 52 -25.23 0.95 25.84
CA THR A 52 -24.90 0.14 27.03
C THR A 52 -23.63 -0.69 26.88
N LEU A 53 -23.13 -0.85 25.65
CA LEU A 53 -21.91 -1.59 25.37
C LEU A 53 -20.67 -0.81 25.79
N SER A 54 -19.61 -1.55 26.14
CA SER A 54 -18.32 -0.93 26.40
C SER A 54 -17.68 -0.42 25.10
N PRO A 55 -16.85 0.64 25.16
CA PRO A 55 -16.15 1.17 23.98
C PRO A 55 -15.38 0.10 23.20
N LYS A 56 -14.73 -0.85 23.90
CA LYS A 56 -13.96 -1.94 23.27
C LYS A 56 -14.84 -2.91 22.47
N GLU A 57 -16.05 -3.19 22.96
CA GLU A 57 -17.02 -4.03 22.26
C GLU A 57 -17.55 -3.30 21.04
N LEU A 58 -17.90 -2.01 21.18
CA LEU A 58 -18.32 -1.16 20.07
C LEU A 58 -17.25 -1.10 18.97
N ASP A 59 -15.99 -0.88 19.33
CA ASP A 59 -14.88 -0.87 18.38
C ASP A 59 -14.75 -2.21 17.65
N THR A 60 -15.04 -3.33 18.33
CA THR A 60 -14.97 -4.67 17.72
C THR A 60 -16.09 -4.85 16.70
N ILE A 61 -17.32 -4.50 17.07
CA ILE A 61 -18.49 -4.59 16.18
C ILE A 61 -18.28 -3.70 14.94
N VAL A 62 -17.81 -2.47 15.14
CA VAL A 62 -17.53 -1.54 14.04
C VAL A 62 -16.40 -2.05 13.15
N ALA A 63 -15.31 -2.58 13.74
CA ALA A 63 -14.21 -3.14 12.97
C ALA A 63 -14.64 -4.38 12.16
N GLU A 64 -15.49 -5.25 12.71
CA GLU A 64 -16.01 -6.42 11.99
C GLU A 64 -16.91 -6.04 10.81
N GLU A 65 -17.84 -5.11 11.02
CA GLU A 65 -18.70 -4.60 9.94
C GLU A 65 -17.88 -3.93 8.84
N LEU A 66 -16.90 -3.10 9.22
CA LEU A 66 -16.01 -2.45 8.25
C LEU A 66 -15.11 -3.47 7.54
N LYS A 67 -14.67 -4.53 8.21
CA LYS A 67 -13.85 -5.58 7.60
C LYS A 67 -14.61 -6.30 6.49
N GLU A 68 -15.89 -6.58 6.67
CA GLU A 68 -16.72 -7.16 5.61
C GLU A 68 -16.93 -6.17 4.46
N LEU A 69 -17.20 -4.90 4.75
CA LEU A 69 -17.35 -3.86 3.72
C LEU A 69 -16.04 -3.57 2.96
N LEU A 70 -14.88 -3.75 3.58
CA LEU A 70 -13.54 -3.45 3.04
C LEU A 70 -12.75 -4.70 2.65
N LYS A 71 -13.39 -5.87 2.59
CA LYS A 71 -12.73 -7.15 2.32
C LYS A 71 -11.86 -7.13 1.07
N LYS A 72 -12.33 -6.44 0.01
CA LYS A 72 -11.58 -6.28 -1.25
C LYS A 72 -10.34 -5.40 -1.05
N GLU A 73 -10.50 -4.23 -0.44
CA GLU A 73 -9.41 -3.28 -0.18
C GLU A 73 -8.32 -3.88 0.71
N ILE A 74 -8.73 -4.57 1.78
CA ILE A 74 -7.83 -5.26 2.70
C ILE A 74 -7.02 -6.33 1.94
N ASN A 75 -7.67 -7.13 1.09
CA ASN A 75 -6.99 -8.14 0.28
C ASN A 75 -6.01 -7.52 -0.72
N VAL A 76 -6.40 -6.43 -1.40
CA VAL A 76 -5.51 -5.72 -2.32
C VAL A 76 -4.28 -5.18 -1.58
N LYS A 77 -4.45 -4.56 -0.41
CA LYS A 77 -3.34 -4.04 0.42
C LYS A 77 -2.42 -5.17 0.86
N LYS A 78 -2.98 -6.29 1.34
CA LYS A 78 -2.22 -7.49 1.74
C LYS A 78 -1.39 -8.05 0.59
N ASN A 79 -1.98 -8.15 -0.60
CA ASN A 79 -1.26 -8.64 -1.79
C ASN A 79 -0.16 -7.68 -2.23
N LYS A 80 -0.38 -6.36 -2.17
CA LYS A 80 0.66 -5.36 -2.47
C LYS A 80 1.82 -5.44 -1.47
N ARG A 81 1.53 -5.54 -0.16
CA ARG A 81 2.56 -5.72 0.88
C ARG A 81 3.37 -7.00 0.64
N LYS A 82 2.71 -8.10 0.30
CA LYS A 82 3.36 -9.38 -0.01
C LYS A 82 4.30 -9.27 -1.22
N LYS A 83 3.86 -8.63 -2.31
CA LYS A 83 4.71 -8.40 -3.50
C LYS A 83 5.95 -7.58 -3.16
N LEU A 84 5.76 -6.51 -2.36
CA LEU A 84 6.88 -5.66 -1.93
C LEU A 84 7.87 -6.45 -1.06
N GLU A 85 7.39 -7.28 -0.14
CA GLU A 85 8.25 -8.16 0.66
C GLU A 85 9.02 -9.18 -0.19
N GLU A 86 8.38 -9.76 -1.22
CA GLU A 86 9.01 -10.70 -2.15
C GLU A 86 10.08 -10.02 -3.01
N GLU A 87 9.80 -8.82 -3.53
CA GLU A 87 10.78 -7.99 -4.25
C GLU A 87 11.94 -7.56 -3.34
N PHE A 88 11.67 -7.21 -2.09
CA PHE A 88 12.71 -6.81 -1.15
C PHE A 88 13.60 -8.01 -0.77
N LYS A 89 13.01 -9.18 -0.51
CA LYS A 89 13.75 -10.42 -0.26
C LYS A 89 14.61 -10.81 -1.46
N SER A 90 14.06 -10.79 -2.68
CA SER A 90 14.83 -11.15 -3.88
C SER A 90 15.99 -10.19 -4.16
N LYS A 91 15.87 -8.91 -3.79
CA LYS A 91 16.97 -7.93 -3.87
C LYS A 91 18.01 -8.07 -2.76
N ILE A 92 17.64 -8.56 -1.57
CA ILE A 92 18.53 -8.66 -0.40
C ILE A 92 19.24 -10.00 -0.26
N ILE A 93 18.62 -11.10 -0.70
CA ILE A 93 19.24 -12.43 -0.66
C ILE A 93 20.61 -12.44 -1.39
N PRO A 94 20.80 -11.79 -2.55
CA PRO A 94 22.12 -11.66 -3.20
C PRO A 94 23.15 -10.89 -2.34
N LEU A 95 22.72 -9.91 -1.55
CA LEU A 95 23.60 -9.12 -0.69
C LEU A 95 24.04 -9.91 0.56
N LYS A 96 23.17 -10.77 1.12
CA LYS A 96 23.46 -11.54 2.34
C LYS A 96 24.35 -12.77 2.12
N GLN A 97 24.36 -13.36 0.92
CA GLN A 97 25.17 -14.54 0.61
C GLN A 97 26.60 -14.21 0.13
N GLY A 98 27.05 -12.96 0.30
CA GLY A 98 28.39 -12.55 -0.12
C GLY A 98 28.49 -12.20 -1.60
N GLY A 99 27.40 -11.74 -2.22
CA GLY A 99 27.42 -11.18 -3.56
C GLY A 99 28.40 -10.01 -3.60
N ILE A 100 29.55 -10.20 -4.24
CA ILE A 100 30.51 -9.16 -4.54
C ILE A 100 29.76 -8.12 -5.37
N ILE A 101 29.46 -6.96 -4.77
CA ILE A 101 29.06 -5.78 -5.53
C ILE A 101 30.25 -5.49 -6.45
N LYS A 102 30.11 -5.77 -7.75
CA LYS A 102 31.12 -5.43 -8.75
C LYS A 102 31.16 -3.90 -8.88
N ILE A 103 31.86 -3.25 -7.96
CA ILE A 103 32.21 -1.84 -8.07
C ILE A 103 33.32 -1.79 -9.12
N ASN A 104 33.05 -1.18 -10.27
CA ASN A 104 34.10 -0.94 -11.25
C ASN A 104 35.10 0.05 -10.64
N PRO A 105 36.42 -0.19 -10.69
CA PRO A 105 37.42 0.74 -10.15
C PRO A 105 37.36 2.15 -10.76
N ASN A 106 36.77 2.27 -11.95
CA ASN A 106 36.49 3.57 -12.58
C ASN A 106 35.37 4.35 -11.87
N ASP A 107 34.47 3.69 -11.14
CA ASP A 107 33.40 4.35 -10.38
C ASP A 107 33.91 5.02 -9.11
N LEU A 108 35.09 4.60 -8.63
CA LEU A 108 35.82 5.24 -7.52
C LEU A 108 36.61 6.48 -7.97
N LYS A 109 36.75 6.71 -9.28
CA LYS A 109 37.43 7.90 -9.82
C LYS A 109 36.52 9.13 -9.81
N ASP A 110 35.22 8.93 -9.98
CA ASP A 110 34.19 9.99 -9.93
C ASP A 110 33.64 10.20 -8.51
N LEU A 111 34.06 9.37 -7.56
CA LEU A 111 33.73 9.52 -6.14
C LEU A 111 34.68 10.56 -5.56
N ASP A 112 34.14 11.72 -5.18
CA ASP A 112 34.92 12.78 -4.54
C ASP A 112 35.57 12.23 -3.26
N LYS A 113 36.90 12.34 -3.14
CA LYS A 113 37.65 11.74 -2.03
C LYS A 113 37.35 12.39 -0.67
N ASP A 114 36.71 13.56 -0.71
CA ASP A 114 36.26 14.33 0.45
C ASP A 114 34.73 14.24 0.66
N ALA A 115 34.01 13.41 -0.11
CA ALA A 115 32.57 13.26 0.01
C ALA A 115 32.19 12.61 1.35
N SER A 116 31.13 13.12 1.95
CA SER A 116 30.59 12.57 3.19
C SER A 116 30.06 11.15 2.97
N PRO A 117 30.08 10.26 3.99
CA PRO A 117 29.58 8.89 3.88
C PRO A 117 28.15 8.79 3.34
N GLU A 118 27.33 9.81 3.61
CA GLU A 118 25.94 9.93 3.14
C GLU A 118 25.86 10.16 1.62
N GLU A 119 26.76 10.95 1.05
CA GLU A 119 26.84 11.22 -0.39
C GLU A 119 27.33 10.00 -1.17
N ILE A 120 28.29 9.27 -0.61
CA ILE A 120 28.78 8.00 -1.15
C ILE A 120 27.63 6.98 -1.19
N LEU A 121 26.89 6.86 -0.08
CA LEU A 121 25.73 5.96 -0.02
C LEU A 121 24.68 6.36 -1.06
N LYS A 122 24.37 7.66 -1.18
CA LYS A 122 23.41 8.20 -2.14
C LYS A 122 23.83 7.93 -3.59
N TYR A 123 25.11 8.04 -3.92
CA TYR A 123 25.64 7.71 -5.24
C TYR A 123 25.43 6.23 -5.59
N PHE A 124 25.74 5.32 -4.67
CA PHE A 124 25.52 3.89 -4.88
C PHE A 124 24.03 3.54 -4.97
N TYR A 125 23.19 4.09 -4.08
CA TYR A 125 21.73 3.90 -4.14
C TYR A 125 21.16 4.40 -5.47
N LYS A 126 21.55 5.60 -5.91
CA LYS A 126 21.13 6.16 -7.20
C LYS A 126 21.54 5.28 -8.36
N LYS A 127 22.80 4.82 -8.41
CA LYS A 127 23.27 3.99 -9.51
C LYS A 127 22.61 2.61 -9.57
N PHE A 128 22.39 1.97 -8.42
CA PHE A 128 21.81 0.61 -8.38
C PHE A 128 20.28 0.58 -8.50
N PHE A 129 19.58 1.63 -8.07
CA PHE A 129 18.10 1.66 -8.13
C PHE A 129 17.55 2.50 -9.29
N GLU A 130 18.24 3.54 -9.74
CA GLU A 130 17.73 4.48 -10.76
C GLU A 130 18.08 4.05 -12.20
N GLN A 131 19.01 3.11 -12.40
CA GLN A 131 19.33 2.57 -13.73
C GLN A 131 18.30 1.56 -14.27
N LYS A 132 17.29 1.14 -13.49
CA LYS A 132 16.24 0.22 -13.98
C LYS A 132 15.01 0.90 -14.61
N ASP A 133 14.93 2.23 -14.58
CA ASP A 133 13.82 3.00 -15.18
C ASP A 133 14.19 3.65 -16.52
N LYS A 134 15.27 3.19 -17.19
CA LYS A 134 15.77 3.75 -18.47
C LYS A 134 15.96 2.74 -19.59
N ASP A 135 15.32 1.59 -19.54
CA ASP A 135 15.17 0.70 -20.71
C ASP A 135 13.68 0.60 -21.04
N ASP A 136 13.20 1.55 -21.85
CA ASP A 136 12.16 1.35 -22.88
C ASP A 136 11.79 2.72 -23.49
N LYS A 137 12.72 3.29 -24.26
CA LYS A 137 12.37 4.17 -25.38
C LYS A 137 13.34 4.01 -26.55
N ASP A 138 12.77 3.40 -27.59
CA ASP A 138 12.98 3.60 -29.02
C ASP A 138 14.38 3.41 -29.61
N ASP A 139 14.49 2.40 -30.47
CA ASP A 139 15.14 2.61 -31.77
C ASP A 139 14.41 1.81 -32.86
N GLU A 140 13.75 2.57 -33.74
CA GLU A 140 13.29 2.15 -35.06
C GLU A 140 14.47 1.61 -35.88
N ARG A 141 14.28 0.46 -36.56
CA ARG A 141 14.58 0.28 -37.99
C ARG A 141 14.17 -1.11 -38.51
N ASP A 142 13.01 -1.10 -39.16
CA ASP A 142 12.77 -1.56 -40.55
C ASP A 142 13.31 -2.93 -41.00
N ARG A 143 12.38 -3.88 -41.26
CA ARG A 143 12.26 -4.60 -42.56
C ARG A 143 11.06 -5.56 -42.63
N SER A 144 10.22 -5.29 -43.64
CA SER A 144 9.49 -6.24 -44.50
C SER A 144 8.21 -6.95 -44.02
N ARG A 145 7.11 -6.45 -44.61
CA ARG A 145 6.08 -7.15 -45.41
C ARG A 145 5.25 -8.30 -44.80
N GLU A 146 3.93 -8.08 -44.99
CA GLU A 146 2.86 -9.08 -45.24
C GLU A 146 2.50 -9.94 -44.02
N ASP A 147 1.26 -10.01 -43.53
CA ASP A 147 0.07 -10.19 -44.34
C ASP A 147 -1.23 -9.74 -43.66
N ASN A 148 -2.23 -9.63 -44.53
CA ASN A 148 -3.61 -9.18 -44.40
C ASN A 148 -4.47 -10.04 -43.44
N THR A 149 -5.70 -9.56 -43.17
CA THR A 149 -6.84 -10.17 -42.42
C THR A 149 -6.89 -9.87 -40.91
N GLY A 150 -7.96 -9.36 -40.28
CA GLY A 150 -9.29 -8.93 -40.70
C GLY A 150 -10.17 -8.70 -39.44
N TYR A 151 -11.02 -7.65 -39.50
CA TYR A 151 -12.23 -7.33 -38.70
C TYR A 151 -12.16 -7.09 -37.18
N TYR A 152 -12.71 -5.95 -36.73
CA TYR A 152 -14.01 -5.86 -36.02
C TYR A 152 -14.52 -4.39 -36.01
N ILE A 153 -15.72 -4.17 -36.56
CA ILE A 153 -16.73 -3.25 -36.00
C ILE A 153 -17.79 -4.16 -35.36
#